data_AF-A8B7T7-F1
#
_entry.id   AF-A8B7T7-F1
#
_cell.length_a   1.000
_cell.length_b   1.000
_cell.length_c   1.000
_cell.angle_alpha   90.00
_cell.angle_beta   90.00
_cell.angle_gamma   90.00
#
_symmetry.space_group_name_H-M   'P 1'
#
loop_
_entity.id
_entity.type
_entity.pdbx_description
1 polymer ?
#
loop_
_entity_poly.entity_id
_entity_poly.type
_entity_poly.pdbx_seq_one_letter_code
_entity_poly.pdbx_strand_id
1 'polypeptide(L)'
;MFDKLIFVSLALQMALASQTASKAKTNPTPCAAANPGATNCAADSCNVEIGGQTFCSKCTGDKVPVNGECKAKTDAGMCTAGTSDKAGTCTACTGAHSLYKGGCYDECPYGPTANERVCADAPAGCDLPNCKSCPDGTCTECNDGFVLGDDKKCVPSSVNKSGLSTGAIAGIAVAAVIVVGGLVGFLCWWFLCRGKA
;
A
#
# COMPACT_ATOMS: atom_id res chain seq x y z
N MET A 1 12.10 12.36 -53.58
CA MET A 1 13.06 11.53 -52.80
C MET A 1 13.16 11.92 -51.31
N PHE A 2 12.24 12.72 -50.76
CA PHE A 2 12.20 13.04 -49.31
C PHE A 2 11.07 12.34 -48.55
N ASP A 3 10.38 11.38 -49.21
CA ASP A 3 9.30 10.58 -48.62
C ASP A 3 9.80 9.41 -47.75
N LYS A 4 11.11 9.11 -47.79
CA LYS A 4 11.72 7.97 -47.10
C LYS A 4 12.39 8.30 -45.75
N LEU A 5 12.34 9.56 -45.30
CA LEU A 5 13.02 9.98 -44.07
C LEU A 5 12.08 10.25 -42.88
N ILE A 6 10.75 10.20 -43.07
CA ILE A 6 9.79 10.43 -41.98
C ILE A 6 9.40 9.13 -41.25
N PHE A 7 9.59 7.96 -41.88
CA PHE A 7 9.19 6.67 -41.29
C PHE A 7 10.27 5.99 -40.41
N VAL A 8 11.47 6.57 -40.27
CA VAL A 8 12.59 5.93 -39.53
C VAL A 8 12.75 6.47 -38.10
N SER A 9 12.07 7.55 -37.73
CA SER A 9 12.16 8.14 -36.38
C SER A 9 11.05 7.67 -35.43
N LEU A 10 10.03 6.94 -35.93
CA LEU A 10 8.94 6.39 -35.12
C LEU A 10 9.17 4.90 -34.78
N ALA A 11 10.39 4.52 -34.41
CA ALA A 11 10.71 3.17 -33.95
C ALA A 11 11.60 3.13 -32.70
N LEU A 12 11.88 4.28 -32.06
CA LEU A 12 12.82 4.36 -30.93
C LEU A 12 12.19 4.71 -29.58
N GLN A 13 10.87 4.55 -29.40
CA GLN A 13 10.24 4.74 -28.08
C GLN A 13 9.70 3.45 -27.43
N MET A 14 10.08 2.29 -27.94
CA MET A 14 9.67 1.00 -27.35
C MET A 14 10.87 0.25 -26.75
N ALA A 15 11.66 0.88 -25.90
CA ALA A 15 12.57 0.16 -25.03
C ALA A 15 12.87 1.01 -23.80
N LEU A 16 12.65 0.41 -22.63
CA LEU A 16 12.73 1.02 -21.30
C LEU A 16 11.43 1.67 -20.80
N ALA A 17 10.30 1.00 -21.04
CA ALA A 17 9.46 0.68 -19.88
C ALA A 17 10.19 -0.45 -19.14
N SER A 18 11.24 -0.09 -18.41
CA SER A 18 11.73 -0.89 -17.30
C SER A 18 10.54 -1.02 -16.37
N GLN A 19 9.77 -2.09 -16.54
CA GLN A 19 8.95 -2.62 -15.49
C GLN A 19 9.93 -3.01 -14.40
N THR A 20 10.32 -2.02 -13.60
CA THR A 20 10.38 -2.21 -12.18
C THR A 20 9.00 -2.70 -11.80
N ALA A 21 8.80 -4.01 -11.94
CA ALA A 21 8.11 -4.78 -10.93
C ALA A 21 8.92 -4.58 -9.65
N SER A 22 8.89 -3.35 -9.10
CA SER A 22 8.59 -3.17 -7.71
C SER A 22 7.51 -4.21 -7.47
N LYS A 23 7.82 -5.24 -6.68
CA LYS A 23 6.77 -5.95 -5.98
C LYS A 23 6.01 -4.83 -5.27
N ALA A 24 4.99 -4.28 -5.93
CA ALA A 24 3.97 -3.53 -5.25
C ALA A 24 3.57 -4.54 -4.17
N LYS A 25 3.80 -4.19 -2.90
CA LYS A 25 3.16 -4.92 -1.82
C LYS A 25 1.68 -4.85 -2.21
N THR A 26 1.16 -5.90 -2.84
CA THR A 26 -0.26 -6.03 -3.07
C THR A 26 -0.82 -5.96 -1.68
N ASN A 27 -1.57 -4.89 -1.41
CA ASN A 27 -2.16 -4.68 -0.10
C ASN A 27 -2.87 -5.99 0.24
N PRO A 28 -2.52 -6.66 1.35
CA PRO A 28 -3.05 -7.97 1.67
C PRO A 28 -4.56 -7.98 1.50
N THR A 29 -5.10 -9.03 0.88
CA THR A 29 -6.54 -9.09 0.62
C THR A 29 -7.27 -9.09 1.96
N PRO A 30 -8.08 -8.06 2.27
CA PRO A 30 -8.85 -8.03 3.51
C PRO A 30 -9.78 -9.24 3.52
N CYS A 31 -9.85 -9.87 4.68
CA CYS A 31 -10.77 -10.96 4.90
C CYS A 31 -12.20 -10.40 5.02
N ALA A 32 -13.13 -11.00 4.29
CA ALA A 32 -14.55 -10.73 4.46
C ALA A 32 -15.10 -11.67 5.54
N ALA A 33 -15.53 -11.13 6.68
CA ALA A 33 -16.11 -11.92 7.77
C ALA A 33 -17.35 -12.74 7.34
N ALA A 34 -18.04 -12.29 6.28
CA ALA A 34 -19.14 -13.02 5.66
C ALA A 34 -18.71 -14.27 4.86
N ASN A 35 -17.44 -14.34 4.40
CA ASN A 35 -16.89 -15.44 3.60
C ASN A 35 -15.40 -15.70 3.90
N PRO A 36 -15.02 -16.06 5.14
CA PRO A 36 -13.62 -16.29 5.51
C PRO A 36 -12.99 -17.47 4.75
N GLY A 37 -13.80 -18.46 4.35
CA GLY A 37 -13.36 -19.63 3.60
C GLY A 37 -12.85 -19.32 2.19
N ALA A 38 -13.22 -18.18 1.59
CA ALA A 38 -12.76 -17.78 0.26
C ALA A 38 -11.23 -17.61 0.20
N THR A 39 -10.60 -17.30 1.34
CA THR A 39 -9.15 -17.09 1.46
C THR A 39 -8.47 -18.17 2.31
N ASN A 40 -9.14 -19.30 2.59
CA ASN A 40 -8.69 -20.33 3.54
C ASN A 40 -8.56 -19.84 4.99
N CYS A 41 -9.19 -18.71 5.34
CA CYS A 41 -9.29 -18.27 6.72
C CYS A 41 -10.28 -19.16 7.48
N ALA A 42 -9.95 -19.51 8.72
CA ALA A 42 -10.86 -20.28 9.57
C ALA A 42 -12.10 -19.44 9.91
N ALA A 43 -13.22 -20.13 10.16
CA ALA A 43 -14.45 -19.48 10.63
C ALA A 43 -14.15 -18.62 11.86
N ASP A 44 -14.79 -17.45 11.95
CA ASP A 44 -14.65 -16.48 13.04
C ASP A 44 -13.23 -15.96 13.31
N SER A 45 -12.28 -16.29 12.44
CA SER A 45 -10.88 -15.88 12.54
C SER A 45 -10.57 -14.66 11.69
N CYS A 46 -11.60 -14.04 11.13
CA CYS A 46 -11.57 -12.78 10.41
C CYS A 46 -11.80 -11.63 11.40
N ASN A 47 -10.85 -11.39 12.29
CA ASN A 47 -11.07 -10.56 13.48
C ASN A 47 -9.91 -9.62 13.82
N VAL A 48 -8.90 -9.52 12.95
CA VAL A 48 -7.76 -8.63 13.17
C VAL A 48 -7.96 -7.37 12.35
N GLU A 49 -8.26 -6.25 12.98
CA GLU A 49 -8.39 -4.98 12.27
C GLU A 49 -7.07 -4.20 12.26
N ILE A 50 -6.57 -3.89 11.06
CA ILE A 50 -5.37 -3.06 10.84
C ILE A 50 -5.70 -2.08 9.72
N GLY A 51 -5.53 -0.78 9.97
CA GLY A 51 -5.90 0.28 9.03
C GLY A 51 -7.31 0.22 8.44
N GLY A 52 -8.32 -0.09 9.26
CA GLY A 52 -9.73 -0.16 8.85
C GLY A 52 -10.08 -1.36 7.96
N GLN A 53 -9.16 -2.31 7.82
CA GLN A 53 -9.36 -3.55 7.11
C GLN A 53 -9.26 -4.73 8.07
N THR A 54 -10.13 -5.73 7.90
CA THR A 54 -10.11 -6.94 8.70
C THR A 54 -9.25 -8.02 8.05
N PHE A 55 -8.46 -8.72 8.85
CA PHE A 55 -7.48 -9.71 8.45
C PHE A 55 -7.69 -11.03 9.18
N CYS A 56 -7.15 -12.09 8.59
CA CYS A 56 -7.22 -13.42 9.15
C CYS A 56 -6.19 -13.62 10.28
N SER A 57 -6.63 -14.04 11.46
CA SER A 57 -5.77 -14.45 12.59
C SER A 57 -5.44 -15.94 12.60
N LYS A 58 -6.22 -16.76 11.90
CA LYS A 58 -6.02 -18.22 11.84
C LYS A 58 -6.49 -18.80 10.52
N CYS A 59 -5.59 -19.52 9.87
CA CYS A 59 -5.83 -20.19 8.60
C CYS A 59 -6.21 -21.66 8.79
N THR A 60 -6.86 -22.23 7.78
CA THR A 60 -7.21 -23.65 7.72
C THR A 60 -6.11 -24.46 7.03
N GLY A 61 -6.01 -25.75 7.36
CA GLY A 61 -5.03 -26.67 6.78
C GLY A 61 -3.58 -26.31 7.12
N ASP A 62 -2.66 -26.57 6.18
CA ASP A 62 -1.22 -26.30 6.31
C ASP A 62 -0.83 -24.88 5.89
N LYS A 63 -1.65 -23.90 6.28
CA LYS A 63 -1.45 -22.49 5.98
C LYS A 63 -1.29 -21.68 7.26
N VAL A 64 -0.69 -20.51 7.14
CA VAL A 64 -0.48 -19.56 8.23
C VAL A 64 -0.74 -18.13 7.76
N PRO A 65 -1.23 -17.25 8.65
CA PRO A 65 -1.57 -15.87 8.29
C PRO A 65 -0.33 -14.99 8.25
N VAL A 66 -0.04 -14.47 7.06
CA VAL A 66 1.04 -13.53 6.78
C VAL A 66 0.43 -12.29 6.17
N ASN A 67 0.54 -11.15 6.87
CA ASN A 67 -0.18 -9.92 6.57
C ASN A 67 -1.70 -10.15 6.44
N GLY A 68 -2.25 -11.14 7.14
CA GLY A 68 -3.67 -11.51 7.02
C GLY A 68 -4.02 -12.42 5.85
N GLU A 69 -3.09 -12.72 4.94
CA GLU A 69 -3.27 -13.71 3.87
C GLU A 69 -2.85 -15.11 4.33
N CYS A 70 -3.65 -16.12 4.03
CA CYS A 70 -3.32 -17.51 4.35
C CYS A 70 -2.35 -18.12 3.34
N LYS A 71 -1.05 -18.08 3.66
CA LYS A 71 0.02 -18.64 2.85
C LYS A 71 0.36 -20.05 3.30
N ALA A 72 0.78 -20.91 2.38
CA ALA A 72 1.27 -22.23 2.74
C ALA A 72 2.50 -22.09 3.65
N LYS A 73 2.65 -23.01 4.63
CA LYS A 73 3.80 -23.00 5.55
C LYS A 73 5.15 -22.96 4.82
N THR A 74 5.24 -23.58 3.64
CA THR A 74 6.44 -23.60 2.78
C THR A 74 6.79 -22.24 2.19
N ASP A 75 5.80 -21.38 1.99
CA ASP A 75 5.96 -20.04 1.38
C ASP A 75 6.00 -18.92 2.44
N ALA A 76 5.72 -19.27 3.70
CA ALA A 76 5.64 -18.35 4.83
C ALA A 76 6.93 -18.36 5.67
N GLY A 77 8.09 -18.16 5.02
CA GLY A 77 9.40 -18.21 5.70
C GLY A 77 9.61 -17.19 6.82
N MET A 78 8.75 -16.16 6.91
CA MET A 78 8.73 -15.19 8.00
C MET A 78 7.96 -15.66 9.23
N CYS A 79 7.23 -16.77 9.15
CA CYS A 79 6.32 -17.25 10.18
C CYS A 79 6.77 -18.63 10.69
N THR A 80 6.96 -18.73 12.00
CA THR A 80 7.07 -20.03 12.66
C THR A 80 5.66 -20.58 12.85
N ALA A 81 5.32 -21.63 12.10
CA ALA A 81 4.00 -22.22 12.15
C ALA A 81 3.71 -22.88 13.51
N GLY A 82 2.55 -22.58 14.08
CA GLY A 82 2.05 -23.23 15.27
C GLY A 82 1.64 -24.68 15.02
N THR A 83 1.74 -25.49 16.07
CA THR A 83 1.35 -26.89 16.09
C THR A 83 0.16 -27.10 17.04
N SER A 84 -0.51 -28.25 16.92
CA SER A 84 -1.62 -28.65 17.79
C SER A 84 -2.71 -27.56 17.89
N ASP A 85 -2.96 -27.03 19.08
CA ASP A 85 -3.97 -25.99 19.35
C ASP A 85 -3.70 -24.67 18.64
N LYS A 86 -2.45 -24.46 18.20
CA LYS A 86 -2.01 -23.30 17.40
C LYS A 86 -1.82 -23.63 15.92
N ALA A 87 -2.24 -24.80 15.46
CA ALA A 87 -2.29 -25.11 14.04
C ALA A 87 -3.06 -24.03 13.27
N GLY A 88 -2.53 -23.62 12.13
CA GLY A 88 -3.11 -22.53 11.34
C GLY A 88 -2.70 -21.13 11.76
N THR A 89 -1.81 -20.97 12.74
CA THR A 89 -1.32 -19.66 13.23
C THR A 89 0.21 -19.58 13.17
N CYS A 90 0.75 -18.37 13.30
CA CYS A 90 2.14 -18.08 13.57
C CYS A 90 2.37 -17.99 15.08
N THR A 91 3.44 -18.60 15.58
CA THR A 91 3.87 -18.50 16.98
C THR A 91 5.04 -17.54 17.17
N ALA A 92 5.79 -17.29 16.11
CA ALA A 92 6.87 -16.31 16.07
C ALA A 92 7.03 -15.78 14.64
N CYS A 93 7.52 -14.54 14.53
CA CYS A 93 7.76 -13.87 13.27
C CYS A 93 9.24 -13.50 13.13
N THR A 94 9.74 -13.48 11.90
CA THR A 94 11.12 -13.13 11.57
C THR A 94 11.18 -11.96 10.57
N GLY A 95 12.37 -11.38 10.43
CA GLY A 95 12.59 -10.19 9.61
C GLY A 95 11.96 -8.94 10.24
N ALA A 96 11.24 -8.16 9.44
CA ALA A 96 10.56 -6.93 9.83
C ALA A 96 9.09 -7.13 10.26
N HIS A 97 8.63 -8.38 10.40
CA HIS A 97 7.24 -8.67 10.75
C HIS A 97 7.09 -8.89 12.26
N SER A 98 5.99 -8.38 12.80
CA SER A 98 5.62 -8.56 14.20
C SER A 98 4.47 -9.53 14.36
N LEU A 99 4.53 -10.32 15.42
CA LEU A 99 3.48 -11.25 15.80
C LEU A 99 2.30 -10.48 16.39
N TYR A 100 1.11 -10.70 15.85
CA TYR A 100 -0.13 -10.15 16.39
C TYR A 100 -1.26 -11.16 16.25
N LYS A 101 -1.96 -11.47 17.35
CA LYS A 101 -3.16 -12.33 17.34
C LYS A 101 -3.01 -13.66 16.56
N GLY A 102 -1.79 -14.22 16.45
CA GLY A 102 -1.52 -15.46 15.72
C GLY A 102 -1.13 -15.30 14.25
N GLY A 103 -0.87 -14.09 13.76
CA GLY A 103 -0.29 -13.83 12.43
C GLY A 103 0.92 -12.92 12.46
N CYS A 104 1.67 -12.92 11.36
CA CYS A 104 2.82 -12.03 11.17
C CYS A 104 2.45 -10.84 10.30
N TYR A 105 2.56 -9.62 10.82
CA TYR A 105 2.15 -8.39 10.12
C TYR A 105 3.33 -7.43 9.98
N ASP A 106 3.38 -6.73 8.86
CA ASP A 106 4.33 -5.64 8.60
C ASP A 106 4.04 -4.41 9.47
N GLU A 107 2.77 -4.18 9.78
CA GLU A 107 2.30 -3.03 10.54
C GLU A 107 1.51 -3.49 11.77
N CYS A 108 1.76 -2.84 12.90
CA CYS A 108 1.08 -3.13 14.14
C CYS A 108 -0.05 -2.13 14.40
N PRO A 109 -1.27 -2.58 14.74
CA PRO A 109 -2.37 -1.67 15.01
C PRO A 109 -2.14 -0.82 16.27
N TYR A 110 -1.30 -1.24 17.21
CA TYR A 110 -0.99 -0.46 18.41
C TYR A 110 0.51 -0.18 18.55
N GLY A 111 1.26 -0.27 17.44
CA GLY A 111 2.72 -0.19 17.45
C GLY A 111 3.40 -1.46 18.00
N PRO A 112 4.73 -1.52 17.95
CA PRO A 112 5.51 -2.63 18.49
C PRO A 112 5.59 -2.56 20.02
N THR A 113 5.67 -3.72 20.68
CA THR A 113 6.03 -3.80 22.10
C THR A 113 7.55 -3.58 22.28
N ALA A 114 7.99 -3.46 23.55
CA ALA A 114 9.43 -3.47 23.88
C ALA A 114 10.16 -4.73 23.35
N ASN A 115 9.40 -5.80 23.09
CA ASN A 115 9.88 -6.95 22.33
C ASN A 115 9.67 -6.63 20.84
N GLU A 116 10.73 -6.31 20.11
CA GLU A 116 10.72 -5.76 18.73
C GLU A 116 10.11 -6.68 17.63
N ARG A 117 9.33 -7.69 18.01
CA ARG A 117 8.71 -8.69 17.12
C ARG A 117 7.30 -9.07 17.53
N VAL A 118 6.67 -8.30 18.40
CA VAL A 118 5.29 -8.50 18.86
C VAL A 118 4.58 -7.17 18.83
N CYS A 119 3.40 -7.13 18.21
CA CYS A 119 2.56 -5.94 18.23
C CYS A 119 1.91 -5.78 19.61
N ALA A 120 1.80 -4.54 20.07
CA ALA A 120 1.06 -4.24 21.29
C ALA A 120 -0.44 -4.57 21.11
N ASP A 121 -1.08 -4.90 22.22
CA ASP A 121 -2.54 -4.99 22.28
C ASP A 121 -3.14 -3.60 22.51
N ALA A 122 -4.46 -3.51 22.32
CA ALA A 122 -5.21 -2.30 22.56
C ALA A 122 -5.02 -1.81 24.00
N PRO A 123 -4.77 -0.50 24.24
CA PRO A 123 -4.67 0.02 25.58
C PRO A 123 -5.99 -0.17 26.34
N ALA A 124 -5.91 -0.48 27.64
CA ALA A 124 -7.08 -0.73 28.47
C ALA A 124 -8.05 0.47 28.43
N GLY A 125 -9.31 0.21 28.08
CA GLY A 125 -10.34 1.25 27.91
C GLY A 125 -10.41 1.85 26.50
N CYS A 126 -9.61 1.37 25.55
CA CYS A 126 -9.66 1.79 24.16
C CYS A 126 -9.69 0.59 23.21
N ASP A 127 -10.85 0.31 22.61
CA ASP A 127 -11.00 -0.73 21.58
C ASP A 127 -10.79 -0.17 20.16
N LEU A 128 -10.15 1.00 20.02
CA LEU A 128 -9.96 1.66 18.73
C LEU A 128 -8.64 1.25 18.08
N PRO A 129 -8.66 0.55 16.93
CA PRO A 129 -7.44 0.13 16.25
C PRO A 129 -6.67 1.33 15.67
N ASN A 130 -5.34 1.21 15.59
CA ASN A 130 -4.43 2.25 15.07
C ASN A 130 -4.34 3.50 15.95
N CYS A 131 -4.87 3.44 17.17
CA CYS A 131 -4.78 4.52 18.13
C CYS A 131 -3.56 4.38 19.05
N LYS A 132 -2.79 5.46 19.15
CA LYS A 132 -1.61 5.59 20.01
C LYS A 132 -1.97 6.09 21.40
N SER A 133 -2.96 6.98 21.51
CA SER A 133 -3.40 7.55 22.79
C SER A 133 -4.91 7.71 22.84
N CYS A 134 -5.52 7.16 23.89
CA CYS A 134 -6.96 7.23 24.12
C CYS A 134 -7.30 7.66 25.56
N PRO A 135 -7.28 8.96 25.88
CA PRO A 135 -7.94 9.43 27.10
C PRO A 135 -9.45 9.19 26.99
N ASP A 136 -10.04 8.60 28.03
CA ASP A 136 -11.50 8.41 28.18
C ASP A 136 -12.18 7.61 27.05
N GLY A 137 -11.47 6.67 26.44
CA GLY A 137 -12.02 5.78 25.42
C GLY A 137 -12.22 6.43 24.04
N THR A 138 -11.67 7.62 23.83
CA THR A 138 -11.66 8.32 22.54
C THR A 138 -10.23 8.38 22.02
N CYS A 139 -10.01 8.01 20.75
CA CYS A 139 -8.70 8.19 20.15
C CYS A 139 -8.39 9.68 19.94
N THR A 140 -7.30 10.17 20.52
CA THR A 140 -6.81 11.55 20.31
C THR A 140 -5.54 11.61 19.48
N GLU A 141 -4.77 10.52 19.44
CA GLU A 141 -3.53 10.43 18.66
C GLU A 141 -3.45 9.08 17.96
N CYS A 142 -3.24 9.10 16.65
CA CYS A 142 -3.08 7.89 15.83
C CYS A 142 -1.61 7.49 15.71
N ASN A 143 -1.35 6.21 15.40
CA ASN A 143 -0.01 5.74 15.07
C ASN A 143 0.49 6.35 13.74
N ASP A 144 1.80 6.36 13.53
CA ASP A 144 2.42 6.84 12.29
C ASP A 144 1.79 6.18 11.05
N GLY A 145 1.47 7.00 10.04
CA GLY A 145 0.76 6.54 8.85
C GLY A 145 -0.77 6.55 8.95
N PHE A 146 -1.35 6.94 10.09
CA PHE A 146 -2.81 7.04 10.32
C PHE A 146 -3.24 8.46 10.70
N VAL A 147 -4.41 8.88 10.22
CA VAL A 147 -5.04 10.16 10.55
C VAL A 147 -6.33 9.93 11.33
N LEU A 148 -6.62 10.83 12.26
CA LEU A 148 -7.85 10.82 13.04
C LEU A 148 -9.01 11.30 12.15
N GLY A 149 -9.98 10.42 11.90
CA GLY A 149 -11.22 10.75 11.19
C GLY A 149 -12.24 11.44 12.08
N ASP A 150 -13.29 11.99 11.47
CA ASP A 150 -14.39 12.68 12.16
C ASP A 150 -15.13 11.80 13.19
N ASP A 151 -15.13 10.49 12.97
CA ASP A 151 -15.67 9.46 13.85
C ASP A 151 -14.71 9.03 14.97
N LYS A 152 -13.61 9.78 15.16
CA LYS A 152 -12.56 9.53 16.17
C LYS A 152 -11.86 8.18 15.98
N LYS A 153 -11.90 7.63 14.77
CA LYS A 153 -11.15 6.42 14.39
C LYS A 153 -9.94 6.79 13.56
N CYS A 154 -8.89 5.99 13.70
CA CYS A 154 -7.66 6.16 12.93
C CYS A 154 -7.79 5.43 11.60
N VAL A 155 -7.94 6.19 10.53
CA VAL A 155 -7.96 5.67 9.17
C VAL A 155 -6.55 5.78 8.58
N PRO A 156 -6.13 4.85 7.70
CA PRO A 156 -4.85 4.97 7.03
C PRO A 156 -4.83 6.34 6.35
N SER A 157 -3.79 7.12 6.63
CA SER A 157 -3.48 8.29 5.84
C SER A 157 -3.40 7.76 4.42
N SER A 158 -4.34 8.11 3.55
CA SER A 158 -4.31 7.69 2.17
C SER A 158 -2.92 8.03 1.64
N VAL A 159 -2.05 7.02 1.61
CA VAL A 159 -0.76 7.05 0.93
C VAL A 159 -1.07 6.83 -0.55
N ASN A 160 -1.94 7.68 -1.09
CA ASN A 160 -1.50 8.46 -2.23
C ASN A 160 -0.28 9.28 -1.78
N LYS A 161 0.87 8.59 -1.67
CA LYS A 161 2.16 9.16 -2.01
C LYS A 161 2.18 9.45 -3.52
N SER A 162 1.16 10.14 -4.01
CA SER A 162 1.27 11.03 -5.16
C SER A 162 2.01 12.25 -4.64
N GLY A 163 3.29 12.04 -4.28
CA GLY A 163 4.26 13.08 -4.01
C GLY A 163 4.65 13.79 -5.29
N LEU A 164 3.68 14.25 -6.07
CA LEU A 164 3.88 15.49 -6.79
C LEU A 164 3.47 16.56 -5.79
N SER A 165 4.48 17.13 -5.15
CA SER A 165 4.39 18.44 -4.52
C SER A 165 3.42 19.30 -5.32
N THR A 166 2.45 19.92 -4.65
CA THR A 166 1.51 20.87 -5.25
C THR A 166 2.25 22.00 -6.02
N GLY A 167 3.58 22.12 -5.88
CA GLY A 167 4.45 22.94 -6.73
C GLY A 167 4.87 22.37 -8.10
N ALA A 168 4.75 21.06 -8.38
CA ALA A 168 5.10 20.44 -9.67
C ALA A 168 3.96 20.50 -10.70
N ILE A 169 2.70 20.48 -10.23
CA ILE A 169 1.50 20.56 -11.08
C ILE A 169 1.35 21.96 -11.70
N ALA A 170 1.90 23.01 -11.07
CA ALA A 170 1.97 24.35 -11.65
C ALA A 170 3.04 24.50 -12.76
N GLY A 171 4.04 23.61 -12.83
CA GLY A 171 5.14 23.71 -13.81
C GLY A 171 4.80 23.11 -15.19
N ILE A 172 4.06 22.00 -15.21
CA ILE A 172 3.77 21.26 -16.45
C ILE A 172 2.81 22.03 -17.38
N ALA A 173 1.87 22.79 -16.80
CA ALA A 173 0.96 23.64 -17.58
C ALA A 173 1.70 24.77 -18.31
N VAL A 174 2.69 25.39 -17.66
CA VAL A 174 3.47 26.50 -18.25
C VAL A 174 4.37 25.98 -19.37
N ALA A 175 5.00 24.82 -19.19
CA ALA A 175 5.82 24.20 -20.23
C ALA A 175 5.00 23.88 -21.50
N ALA A 176 3.78 23.35 -21.35
CA ALA A 176 2.90 23.08 -22.48
C ALA A 176 2.49 24.37 -23.23
N VAL A 177 2.16 25.45 -22.50
CA VAL A 177 1.80 26.74 -23.12
C VAL A 177 2.98 27.37 -23.84
N ILE A 178 4.20 27.28 -23.30
CA ILE A 178 5.42 27.79 -23.98
C ILE A 178 5.71 26.97 -25.24
N VAL A 179 5.56 25.65 -25.19
CA VAL A 179 5.79 24.77 -26.35
C VAL A 179 4.76 25.05 -27.44
N VAL A 180 3.47 25.13 -27.10
CA VAL A 180 2.40 25.42 -28.06
C VAL A 180 2.52 26.86 -28.59
N GLY A 181 2.77 27.84 -27.72
CA GLY A 181 2.96 29.24 -28.10
C GLY A 181 4.20 29.46 -28.97
N GLY A 182 5.31 28.78 -28.65
CA GLY A 182 6.54 28.80 -29.45
C GLY A 182 6.36 28.15 -30.81
N LEU A 183 5.64 27.03 -30.89
CA LEU A 183 5.35 26.35 -32.16
C LEU A 183 4.48 27.22 -33.07
N VAL A 184 3.42 27.84 -32.52
CA VAL A 184 2.54 28.75 -33.25
C VAL A 184 3.29 30.01 -33.68
N GLY A 185 4.10 30.60 -32.80
CA GLY A 185 4.93 31.76 -33.12
C GLY A 185 5.96 31.47 -34.21
N PHE A 186 6.63 30.32 -34.13
CA PHE A 186 7.57 29.88 -35.16
C PHE A 186 6.86 29.59 -36.49
N LEU A 187 5.68 28.98 -36.49
CA LEU A 187 4.87 28.77 -37.70
C LEU A 187 4.44 30.09 -38.34
N CYS A 188 4.04 31.08 -37.52
CA CYS A 188 3.62 32.39 -38.01
C CYS A 188 4.80 33.19 -38.58
N TRP A 189 5.95 33.21 -37.89
CA TRP A 189 7.19 33.77 -38.42
C TRP A 189 7.62 33.05 -39.70
N TRP A 190 7.59 31.72 -39.72
CA TRP A 190 8.01 30.94 -40.87
C TRP A 190 7.14 31.21 -42.09
N PHE A 191 5.81 31.31 -41.94
CA PHE A 191 4.92 31.65 -43.05
C PHE A 191 5.06 33.10 -43.53
N LEU A 192 5.21 34.06 -42.61
CA LEU A 192 5.29 35.48 -42.95
C LEU A 192 6.67 35.89 -43.48
N CYS A 193 7.75 35.37 -42.92
CA CYS A 193 9.12 35.71 -43.33
C CYS A 193 9.63 34.85 -44.50
N ARG A 194 9.11 33.64 -44.72
CA ARG A 194 9.48 32.83 -45.89
C ARG A 194 8.70 33.20 -47.16
N GLY A 195 7.65 34.01 -47.04
CA GLY A 195 6.93 34.58 -48.19
C GLY A 195 7.64 35.79 -48.83
N LYS A 196 8.80 36.21 -48.31
CA LYS A 196 9.56 37.36 -48.82
C LYS A 196 11.05 37.04 -48.99
N ALA A 197 11.32 35.86 -49.55
CA ALA A 197 12.58 35.49 -50.20
C ALA A 197 12.26 34.80 -51.53
#